data_AF-Q8IFK0-F1
#
_entry.id   AF-Q8IFK0-F1
#
_cell.length_a   1.000
_cell.length_b   1.000
_cell.length_c   1.000
_cell.angle_alpha   90.00
_cell.angle_beta   90.00
_cell.angle_gamma   90.00
#
_symmetry.space_group_name_H-M   'P 1'
#
loop_
_entity.id
_entity.type
_entity.pdbx_description
1 polymer ?
#
loop_
_entity_poly.entity_id
_entity_poly.type
_entity_poly.pdbx_seq_one_letter_code
_entity_poly.pdbx_strand_id
1 'polypeptide(L)'
;WNAVFSLQRRQVATGYAIFSRLFELVPTAKNLFSGVNVADMKSPEFSAQMVRVMTGLDLTINALNDQGLLDSLTDHLSNQHAARPGVTAAGLQVMENVIMEVMPQLIDNFNPDAW
;
A
#
# COMPACT_ATOMS: atom_id res chain seq x y z
N TRP A 1 8.00 9.60 5.87
CA TRP A 1 8.10 8.51 4.88
C TRP A 1 9.42 7.74 4.93
N ASN A 2 10.60 8.37 4.73
CA ASN A 2 11.91 7.68 4.71
C ASN A 2 12.21 6.76 5.92
N ALA A 3 11.70 7.08 7.12
CA ALA A 3 11.81 6.22 8.31
C ALA A 3 11.19 4.82 8.10
N VAL A 4 10.14 4.73 7.29
CA VAL A 4 9.41 3.50 6.94
C VAL A 4 10.10 2.77 5.79
N PHE A 5 10.49 3.49 4.74
CA PHE A 5 10.94 2.89 3.49
C PHE A 5 12.43 2.54 3.42
N SER A 6 13.29 3.16 4.23
CA SER A 6 14.77 3.07 4.11
C SER A 6 15.39 1.67 4.25
N LEU A 7 14.65 0.68 4.77
CA LEU A 7 15.10 -0.70 4.88
C LEU A 7 14.08 -1.65 4.23
N GLN A 8 14.51 -2.47 3.27
CA GLN A 8 13.62 -3.41 2.55
C GLN A 8 12.82 -4.32 3.50
N ARG A 9 13.43 -4.78 4.60
CA ARG A 9 12.73 -5.56 5.64
C ARG A 9 11.59 -4.78 6.30
N ARG A 10 11.74 -3.46 6.48
CA ARG A 10 10.67 -2.59 7.02
C ARG A 10 9.58 -2.35 5.99
N GLN A 11 9.87 -2.31 4.70
CA GLN A 11 8.86 -2.20 3.64
C GLN A 11 7.91 -3.40 3.69
N VAL A 12 8.45 -4.62 3.67
CA VAL A 12 7.63 -5.85 3.71
C VAL A 12 6.83 -5.94 5.01
N ALA A 13 7.46 -5.67 6.16
CA ALA A 13 6.77 -5.68 7.45
C ALA A 13 5.65 -4.64 7.53
N THR A 14 5.87 -3.44 7.00
CA THR A 14 4.86 -2.37 6.93
C THR A 14 3.71 -2.77 6.02
N GLY A 15 4.02 -3.31 4.83
CA GLY A 15 3.02 -3.87 3.93
C GLY A 15 2.16 -4.93 4.63
N TYR A 16 2.78 -5.85 5.38
CA TYR A 16 2.03 -6.83 6.17
C TYR A 16 1.14 -6.20 7.23
N ALA A 17 1.60 -5.17 7.95
CA ALA A 17 0.78 -4.49 8.95
C ALA A 17 -0.47 -3.87 8.29
N ILE A 18 -0.28 -3.14 7.19
CA ILE A 18 -1.38 -2.52 6.41
C ILE A 18 -2.35 -3.59 5.90
N PHE A 19 -1.85 -4.61 5.20
CA PHE A 19 -2.75 -5.60 4.59
C PHE A 19 -3.39 -6.54 5.61
N SER A 20 -2.73 -6.84 6.73
CA SER A 20 -3.36 -7.61 7.82
C SER A 20 -4.55 -6.83 8.36
N ARG A 21 -4.37 -5.54 8.67
CA ARG A 21 -5.44 -4.69 9.17
C ARG A 21 -6.57 -4.49 8.15
N LEU A 22 -6.23 -4.31 6.88
CA LEU A 22 -7.21 -4.25 5.79
C LEU A 22 -8.08 -5.52 5.74
N PHE A 23 -7.47 -6.70 5.85
CA PHE A 23 -8.20 -7.96 5.82
C PHE A 23 -8.95 -8.29 7.10
N GLU A 24 -8.59 -7.70 8.23
CA GLU A 24 -9.41 -7.75 9.44
C GLU A 24 -10.70 -6.94 9.27
N LEU A 25 -10.59 -5.73 8.72
CA LEU A 25 -11.73 -4.85 8.47
C LEU A 25 -12.62 -5.35 7.32
N VAL A 26 -12.02 -5.89 6.27
CA VAL A 26 -12.70 -6.37 5.07
C VAL A 26 -12.16 -7.75 4.67
N PRO A 27 -12.58 -8.84 5.36
CA PRO A 27 -12.08 -10.19 5.09
C PRO A 27 -12.24 -10.65 3.63
N THR A 28 -13.30 -10.20 2.96
CA THR A 28 -13.57 -10.52 1.55
C THR A 28 -12.55 -9.91 0.59
N ALA A 29 -11.81 -8.86 1.00
CA ALA A 29 -10.77 -8.25 0.17
C ALA A 29 -9.61 -9.23 -0.11
N LYS A 30 -9.41 -10.27 0.72
CA LYS A 30 -8.44 -11.35 0.43
C LYS A 30 -8.68 -11.99 -0.94
N ASN A 31 -9.92 -12.08 -1.41
CA ASN A 31 -10.23 -12.69 -2.70
C ASN A 31 -9.54 -11.96 -3.88
N LEU A 32 -9.29 -10.66 -3.75
CA LEU A 32 -8.59 -9.84 -4.75
C LEU A 32 -7.10 -10.20 -4.89
N PHE A 33 -6.53 -10.88 -3.89
CA PHE A 33 -5.11 -11.21 -3.80
C PHE A 33 -4.85 -12.73 -3.91
N SER A 34 -5.82 -13.49 -4.39
CA SER A 34 -5.68 -14.94 -4.64
C SER A 34 -4.53 -15.27 -5.60
N GLY A 35 -4.29 -14.43 -6.61
CA GLY A 35 -3.19 -14.59 -7.57
C GLY A 35 -1.77 -14.34 -7.01
N VAL A 36 -1.65 -13.96 -5.73
CA VAL A 36 -0.37 -13.72 -5.05
C VAL A 36 -0.26 -14.50 -3.73
N ASN A 37 -1.00 -15.61 -3.61
CA ASN A 37 -0.95 -16.52 -2.46
C ASN A 37 -1.24 -15.86 -1.10
N VAL A 38 -2.20 -14.94 -1.04
CA VAL A 38 -2.59 -14.26 0.22
C VAL A 38 -3.05 -15.20 1.36
N ALA A 39 -3.38 -16.45 1.05
CA ALA A 39 -3.69 -17.46 2.06
C ALA A 39 -2.51 -17.71 3.01
N ASP A 40 -1.28 -17.59 2.49
CA ASP A 40 -0.06 -17.50 3.27
C ASP A 40 0.56 -16.11 3.08
N MET A 41 0.20 -15.16 3.94
CA MET A 41 0.73 -13.79 3.87
C MET A 41 2.26 -13.71 4.07
N LYS A 42 2.92 -14.80 4.52
CA LYS A 42 4.39 -14.84 4.65
C LYS A 42 5.05 -15.56 3.47
N SER A 43 4.29 -15.96 2.45
CA SER A 43 4.85 -16.62 1.27
C SER A 43 5.75 -15.67 0.46
N PRO A 44 6.67 -16.22 -0.36
CA PRO A 44 7.48 -15.41 -1.27
C PRO A 44 6.63 -14.58 -2.25
N GLU A 45 5.50 -15.11 -2.72
CA GLU A 45 4.61 -14.43 -3.67
C GLU A 45 3.95 -13.19 -3.04
N PHE A 46 3.42 -13.34 -1.81
CA PHE A 46 2.78 -12.22 -1.12
C PHE A 46 3.82 -11.21 -0.63
N SER A 47 5.00 -11.68 -0.19
CA SER A 47 6.16 -10.81 0.10
C SER A 47 6.51 -9.93 -1.10
N ALA A 48 6.59 -10.53 -2.30
CA ALA A 48 6.88 -9.81 -3.52
C ALA A 48 5.77 -8.81 -3.88
N GLN A 49 4.51 -9.13 -3.59
CA GLN A 49 3.42 -8.17 -3.74
C GLN A 49 3.59 -6.97 -2.80
N MET A 50 3.96 -7.19 -1.53
CA MET A 50 4.20 -6.08 -0.59
C MET A 50 5.33 -5.18 -1.05
N VAL A 51 6.44 -5.76 -1.55
CA VAL A 51 7.51 -4.96 -2.14
C VAL A 51 6.97 -4.09 -3.29
N ARG A 52 6.21 -4.68 -4.24
CA ARG A 52 5.64 -3.92 -5.37
C ARG A 52 4.73 -2.77 -4.92
N VAL A 53 3.84 -3.02 -3.96
CA VAL A 53 2.91 -1.98 -3.45
C VAL A 53 3.69 -0.87 -2.75
N MET A 54 4.61 -1.22 -1.85
CA MET A 54 5.38 -0.24 -1.10
C MET A 54 6.31 0.57 -2.00
N THR A 55 6.91 -0.04 -3.02
CA THR A 55 7.69 0.68 -4.04
C THR A 55 6.82 1.61 -4.87
N GLY A 56 5.61 1.19 -5.26
CA GLY A 56 4.66 2.08 -5.95
C GLY A 56 4.33 3.32 -5.12
N LEU A 57 4.04 3.13 -3.82
CA LEU A 57 3.77 4.21 -2.88
C LEU A 57 4.99 5.13 -2.70
N ASP A 58 6.20 4.56 -2.56
CA ASP A 58 7.45 5.32 -2.45
C ASP A 58 7.69 6.23 -3.66
N LEU A 59 7.54 5.68 -4.86
CA LEU A 59 7.71 6.45 -6.09
C LEU A 59 6.71 7.60 -6.16
N THR A 60 5.44 7.37 -5.81
CA THR A 60 4.43 8.44 -5.82
C THR A 60 4.69 9.51 -4.75
N ILE A 61 5.10 9.13 -3.54
CA ILE A 61 5.41 10.09 -2.47
C ILE A 61 6.63 10.93 -2.85
N ASN A 62 7.67 10.31 -3.41
CA ASN A 62 8.86 11.05 -3.84
C ASN A 62 8.62 11.95 -5.06
N ALA A 63 7.53 11.72 -5.81
CA ALA A 63 7.12 12.55 -6.95
C ALA A 63 6.25 13.76 -6.56
N LEU A 64 5.87 13.94 -5.29
CA LEU A 64 4.95 15.02 -4.86
C LEU A 64 5.41 16.44 -5.23
N ASN A 65 6.72 16.67 -5.41
CA ASN A 65 7.27 17.97 -5.80
C ASN A 65 7.41 18.15 -7.34
N ASP A 66 7.05 17.13 -8.13
CA ASP A 66 7.05 17.14 -9.59
C ASP A 66 5.69 16.66 -10.10
N GLN A 67 4.79 17.62 -10.35
CA GLN A 67 3.41 17.32 -10.76
C GLN A 67 3.35 16.46 -12.04
N GLY A 68 4.23 16.72 -13.01
CA GLY A 68 4.23 15.96 -14.27
C GLY A 68 4.61 14.49 -14.06
N LEU A 69 5.59 14.23 -13.20
CA LEU A 69 5.95 12.88 -12.79
C LEU A 69 4.85 12.21 -11.96
N LEU A 70 4.25 12.94 -11.01
CA LEU A 70 3.17 12.44 -10.17
C LEU A 70 1.95 12.02 -11.01
N ASP A 71 1.53 12.86 -11.95
CA ASP A 71 0.41 12.58 -12.86
C ASP A 71 0.71 11.32 -13.69
N SER A 72 1.91 11.24 -14.28
CA SER A 72 2.31 10.06 -15.06
C SER A 72 2.32 8.77 -14.25
N LEU A 73 2.78 8.80 -13.01
CA LEU A 73 2.80 7.63 -12.13
C LEU A 73 1.40 7.23 -11.68
N THR A 74 0.59 8.20 -11.27
CA THR A 74 -0.78 7.95 -10.79
C THR A 74 -1.70 7.49 -11.91
N ASP A 75 -1.56 8.01 -13.13
CA ASP A 75 -2.25 7.51 -14.33
C ASP A 75 -1.87 6.07 -14.64
N HIS A 76 -0.58 5.74 -14.58
CA HIS A 76 -0.12 4.37 -14.79
C HIS A 76 -0.72 3.41 -13.76
N LEU A 77 -0.66 3.77 -12.47
CA LEU A 77 -1.24 2.97 -11.39
C LEU A 77 -2.76 2.87 -11.52
N SER A 78 -3.45 3.96 -11.85
CA SER A 78 -4.89 3.99 -12.07
C SER A 78 -5.30 2.99 -13.15
N ASN A 79 -4.61 2.97 -14.29
CA ASN A 79 -4.85 2.02 -15.37
C ASN A 79 -4.66 0.55 -14.91
N GLN A 80 -3.64 0.27 -14.11
CA GLN A 80 -3.44 -1.08 -13.56
C GLN A 80 -4.57 -1.52 -12.62
N HIS A 81 -5.08 -0.61 -11.79
CA HIS A 81 -6.10 -0.92 -10.79
C HIS A 81 -7.51 -0.94 -11.38
N ALA A 82 -7.80 -0.07 -12.36
CA ALA A 82 -9.07 -0.07 -13.09
C ALA A 82 -9.34 -1.38 -13.84
N ALA A 83 -8.27 -2.05 -14.30
CA ALA A 83 -8.36 -3.36 -14.94
C ALA A 83 -8.64 -4.52 -13.97
N ARG A 84 -8.70 -4.29 -12.65
CA ARG A 84 -8.91 -5.35 -11.64
C ARG A 84 -10.36 -5.36 -11.13
N PRO A 85 -11.15 -6.39 -11.45
CA PRO A 85 -12.50 -6.54 -10.92
C PRO A 85 -12.50 -6.54 -9.38
N GLY A 86 -13.40 -5.78 -8.78
CA GLY A 86 -13.57 -5.71 -7.33
C GLY A 86 -12.67 -4.70 -6.61
N VAL A 87 -11.72 -4.06 -7.30
CA VAL A 87 -11.08 -2.85 -6.78
C VAL A 87 -12.06 -1.68 -6.93
N THR A 88 -12.36 -1.01 -5.82
CA THR A 88 -13.36 0.07 -5.76
C THR A 88 -12.80 1.28 -5.03
N ALA A 89 -13.35 2.46 -5.30
CA ALA A 89 -12.99 3.68 -4.56
C ALA A 89 -13.20 3.51 -3.04
N ALA A 90 -14.30 2.88 -2.63
CA ALA A 90 -14.55 2.57 -1.22
C ALA A 90 -13.48 1.63 -0.63
N GLY A 91 -12.99 0.65 -1.40
CA GLY A 91 -11.89 -0.22 -0.97
C GLY A 91 -10.57 0.53 -0.81
N LEU A 92 -10.27 1.48 -1.70
CA LEU A 92 -9.11 2.35 -1.58
C LEU A 92 -9.22 3.30 -0.37
N GLN A 93 -10.42 3.81 -0.06
CA GLN A 93 -10.66 4.61 1.15
C GLN A 93 -10.39 3.80 2.43
N VAL A 94 -10.77 2.51 2.47
CA VAL A 94 -10.42 1.65 3.61
C VAL A 94 -8.91 1.49 3.71
N MET A 95 -8.21 1.31 2.59
CA MET A 95 -6.74 1.23 2.58
C MET A 95 -6.09 2.52 3.10
N GLU A 96 -6.58 3.70 2.70
CA GLU A 96 -6.15 4.99 3.22
C GLU A 96 -6.32 5.07 4.74
N ASN A 97 -7.51 4.73 5.25
CA ASN A 97 -7.77 4.73 6.70
C ASN A 97 -6.80 3.81 7.46
N VAL A 98 -6.49 2.64 6.89
CA VAL A 98 -5.53 1.70 7.48
C VAL A 98 -4.10 2.24 7.43
N ILE A 99 -3.70 2.91 6.36
CA ILE A 99 -2.39 3.58 6.29
C ILE A 99 -2.29 4.63 7.40
N MET A 100 -3.34 5.46 7.57
CA MET A 100 -3.40 6.46 8.63
C MET A 100 -3.41 5.85 10.05
N GLU A 101 -3.91 4.63 10.22
CA GLU A 101 -3.82 3.88 11.49
C GLU A 101 -2.42 3.31 11.75
N VAL A 102 -1.73 2.83 10.71
CA VAL A 102 -0.45 2.12 10.82
C VAL A 102 0.75 3.07 10.86
N MET A 103 0.75 4.14 10.05
CA MET A 103 1.90 5.04 9.94
C MET A 103 2.35 5.71 11.26
N PRO A 104 1.45 6.15 12.16
CA PRO A 104 1.84 6.73 13.45
C PRO A 104 2.64 5.78 14.35
N GLN A 105 2.51 4.47 14.16
CA GLN A 105 3.23 3.46 14.93
C GLN A 105 4.68 3.25 14.44
N LEU A 106 5.00 3.77 13.24
CA LEU A 106 6.27 3.55 12.55
C LEU A 106 7.07 4.84 12.35
N ILE A 107 6.43 6.00 12.45
CA ILE A 107 7.01 7.32 12.19
C ILE A 107 6.93 8.15 13.47
N ASP A 108 8.10 8.50 14.02
CA ASP A 108 8.19 9.46 15.11
C ASP A 108 7.68 10.83 14.65
N ASN A 109 6.89 11.52 15.49
CA ASN A 109 6.26 12.81 15.17
C ASN A 109 5.44 12.78 13.86
N PHE A 110 4.65 11.72 13.67
CA PHE A 110 3.72 11.61 12.55
C PHE A 110 2.78 12.82 12.48
N ASN A 111 2.69 13.45 11.31
CA ASN A 111 1.80 14.58 11.06
C ASN A 111 0.58 14.08 10.27
N PRO A 112 -0.58 13.88 10.91
CA PRO A 112 -1.78 13.35 10.26
C PRO A 112 -2.46 14.34 9.30
N ASP A 113 -2.19 15.64 9.41
CA ASP A 113 -2.78 16.65 8.51
C ASP A 113 -2.02 16.72 7.17
N ALA A 114 -0.74 16.34 7.18
CA ALA A 114 0.12 16.34 6.00
C ALA A 114 0.10 15.01 5.24
N TRP A 115 -0.33 13.94 5.90
CA TRP A 115 -0.47 12.59 5.35
C TRP A 115 -1.89 12.36 4.85
#